data_AF-A0A4S0WCL5-F1
#
_entry.id   AF-A0A4S0WCL5-F1
#
_cell.length_a   1.000
_cell.length_b   1.000
_cell.length_c   1.000
_cell.angle_alpha   90.00
_cell.angle_beta   90.00
_cell.angle_gamma   90.00
#
_symmetry.space_group_name_H-M   'P 1'
#
loop_
_entity.id
_entity.type
_entity.pdbx_description
1 polymer ?
#
loop_
_entity_poly.entity_id
_entity_poly.type
_entity_poly.pdbx_seq_one_letter_code
_entity_poly.pdbx_strand_id
1 'polypeptide(L)'
;MVGRTVPSTILTAIGSDAYELATLVLLTKPDGTQIGFTDWNDALAVDLLGAGVVTYSPTSFNELSAFSAQINAPIDDRDFKINIGAGDITADQIRRGALDNSIIEIGYVIPTNLANPWFYCRYDFGQSDIKGLAGRLELMGTEKRLEQPVGYPLTANCMKNYGDKDCGIPTRADAWVAATAYPADGLVKRLTGSGIYWFKATVAGTSGASEPTWPTTLGGTVVDGTVTWTAIRARRLIGTVTSSPNRTTIVATGISIVNDYFGEGFITFQTGLNAGDIRRVKSDNGTGTLVIHQAAYDDIAIGDTFEALVGCRHRRVEDCITKHDNAANSRTKTLRYGGMDFLAGENITATAPKA
;
A
#
# COMPACT_ATOMS: atom_id res chain seq x y z
N MET A 1 11.12 -4.85 27.86
CA MET A 1 10.26 -3.70 27.54
C MET A 1 10.78 -2.51 28.31
N VAL A 2 11.40 -1.55 27.60
CA VAL A 2 12.11 -0.41 28.19
C VAL A 2 11.15 0.63 28.84
N GLY A 3 9.85 0.60 28.54
CA GLY A 3 8.88 1.59 29.03
C GLY A 3 8.19 1.32 30.38
N ARG A 4 8.37 0.16 31.01
CA ARG A 4 7.67 -0.16 32.28
C ARG A 4 8.30 0.44 33.54
N THR A 5 9.59 0.79 33.49
CA THR A 5 10.30 1.35 34.64
C THR A 5 10.44 2.85 34.45
N VAL A 6 9.80 3.63 35.32
CA VAL A 6 9.95 5.09 35.33
C VAL A 6 11.38 5.42 35.76
N PRO A 7 12.15 6.21 34.97
CA PRO A 7 13.45 6.72 35.40
C PRO A 7 13.32 7.47 36.72
N SER A 8 14.29 7.32 37.62
CA SER A 8 14.25 7.94 38.96
C SER A 8 14.13 9.46 38.90
N THR A 9 14.78 10.09 37.92
CA THR A 9 14.68 11.54 37.66
C THR A 9 13.25 11.97 37.34
N ILE A 10 12.58 11.22 36.46
CA ILE A 10 11.18 11.47 36.06
C ILE A 10 10.24 11.22 37.25
N LEU A 11 10.48 10.16 38.04
CA LEU A 11 9.69 9.89 39.24
C LEU A 11 9.78 11.03 40.27
N THR A 12 10.98 11.59 40.48
CA THR A 12 11.17 12.77 41.33
C THR A 12 10.44 14.00 40.79
N ALA A 13 10.47 14.22 39.47
CA ALA A 13 9.78 15.34 38.83
C ALA A 13 8.25 15.22 38.94
N ILE A 14 7.69 14.01 38.81
CA ILE A 14 6.24 13.75 38.99
C ILE A 14 5.78 14.11 40.41
N GLY A 15 6.60 13.84 41.43
CA GLY A 15 6.29 14.14 42.83
C GLY A 15 6.63 15.56 43.28
N SER A 16 7.09 16.43 42.38
CA SER A 16 7.51 17.80 42.69
C SER A 16 6.40 18.81 42.37
N ASP A 17 6.30 19.88 43.18
CA ASP A 17 5.38 20.99 42.96
C ASP A 17 5.83 21.94 41.81
N ALA A 18 7.00 21.69 41.23
CA ALA A 18 7.59 22.52 40.18
C ALA A 18 7.06 22.21 38.75
N TYR A 19 6.31 21.11 38.56
CA TYR A 19 5.69 20.72 37.28
C TYR A 19 6.64 20.76 36.06
N GLU A 20 7.85 20.19 36.18
CA GLU A 20 8.91 20.29 35.17
C GLU A 20 8.88 19.18 34.10
N LEU A 21 7.69 18.71 33.70
CA LEU A 21 7.57 17.64 32.71
C LEU A 21 6.99 18.17 31.40
N ALA A 22 7.70 17.90 30.31
CA ALA A 22 7.19 18.07 28.96
C ALA A 22 6.67 16.74 28.44
N THR A 23 5.48 16.77 27.85
CA THR A 23 4.92 15.66 27.09
C THR A 23 5.62 15.60 25.73
N LEU A 24 5.98 14.38 25.32
CA LEU A 24 6.52 14.09 24.00
C LEU A 24 5.55 13.15 23.29
N VAL A 25 5.06 13.56 22.12
CA VAL A 25 4.26 12.71 21.22
C VAL A 25 5.03 12.55 19.93
N LEU A 26 5.38 11.32 19.58
CA LEU A 26 6.08 10.98 18.34
C LEU A 26 5.12 10.27 17.41
N LEU A 27 4.83 10.87 16.25
CA LEU A 27 4.10 10.22 15.17
C LEU A 27 5.11 9.69 14.14
N THR A 28 5.07 8.39 13.88
CA THR A 28 5.84 7.75 12.82
C THR A 28 4.91 7.31 11.71
N LYS A 29 5.08 7.90 10.51
CA LYS A 29 4.32 7.55 9.31
C LYS A 29 4.74 6.17 8.76
N PRO A 30 3.93 5.54 7.88
CA PRO A 30 4.29 4.26 7.27
C PRO A 30 5.58 4.29 6.43
N ASP A 31 5.95 5.46 5.91
CA ASP A 31 7.19 5.67 5.15
C ASP A 31 8.44 5.84 6.05
N GLY A 32 8.25 5.82 7.38
CA GLY A 32 9.31 6.01 8.37
C GLY A 32 9.55 7.47 8.77
N THR A 33 8.85 8.43 8.17
CA THR A 33 8.97 9.84 8.55
C THR A 33 8.46 10.05 9.97
N GLN A 34 9.27 10.70 10.80
CA GLN A 34 8.97 11.01 12.20
C GLN A 34 8.59 12.47 12.38
N ILE A 35 7.51 12.74 13.12
CA ILE A 35 7.04 14.07 13.48
C ILE A 35 6.85 14.12 15.00
N GLY A 36 7.61 14.97 15.67
CA GLY A 36 7.56 15.15 17.12
C GLY A 36 6.71 16.35 17.54
N PHE A 37 5.86 16.16 18.54
CA PHE A 37 5.05 17.20 19.17
C PHE A 37 5.37 17.29 20.66
N THR A 38 5.34 18.50 21.21
CA THR A 38 5.45 18.72 22.66
C THR A 38 4.51 19.80 23.13
N ASP A 39 4.04 19.72 24.36
CA ASP A 39 3.29 20.79 25.04
C ASP A 39 4.22 21.89 25.60
N TRP A 40 5.54 21.66 25.57
CA TRP A 40 6.52 22.61 26.08
C TRP A 40 6.64 23.86 25.20
N ASN A 41 6.97 25.00 25.80
CA ASN A 41 6.98 26.27 25.06
C ASN A 41 8.03 26.35 23.93
N ASP A 42 9.09 25.54 24.00
CA ASP A 42 10.20 25.53 23.05
C ASP A 42 10.42 24.13 22.46
N ALA A 43 11.02 24.09 21.28
CA ALA A 43 11.36 22.83 20.63
C ALA A 43 12.41 22.04 21.44
N LEU A 44 12.20 20.73 21.58
CA LEU A 44 13.08 19.83 22.35
C LEU A 44 13.70 18.79 21.42
N ALA A 45 15.01 18.59 21.51
CA ALA A 45 15.74 17.55 20.78
C ALA A 45 15.96 16.34 21.68
N VAL A 46 15.16 15.28 21.50
CA VAL A 46 15.11 14.14 22.43
C VAL A 46 15.19 12.82 21.66
N ASP A 47 15.93 11.86 22.20
CA ASP A 47 15.87 10.47 21.74
C ASP A 47 14.96 9.67 22.68
N LEU A 48 13.66 9.64 22.36
CA LEU A 48 12.65 9.00 23.20
C LEU A 48 12.76 7.46 23.22
N LEU A 49 13.21 6.86 22.11
CA LEU A 49 13.18 5.40 21.91
C LEU A 49 14.57 4.75 21.94
N GLY A 50 15.65 5.53 22.05
CA GLY A 50 17.02 5.07 21.88
C GLY A 50 17.37 4.74 20.42
N ALA A 51 16.66 5.35 19.47
CA ALA A 51 16.77 5.06 18.03
C ALA A 51 17.29 6.27 17.23
N GLY A 52 17.69 7.35 17.90
CA GLY A 52 18.11 8.61 17.29
C GLY A 52 17.31 9.80 17.82
N VAL A 53 17.93 10.97 17.76
CA VAL A 53 17.33 12.22 18.25
C VAL A 53 16.26 12.72 17.28
N VAL A 54 15.07 13.02 17.80
CA VAL A 54 13.96 13.66 17.07
C VAL A 54 13.73 15.06 17.66
N THR A 55 13.35 16.02 16.80
CA THR A 55 12.91 17.34 17.25
C THR A 55 11.41 17.32 17.51
N TYR A 56 11.02 17.63 18.74
CA TYR A 56 9.64 17.78 19.17
C TYR A 56 9.27 19.25 19.19
N SER A 57 8.23 19.64 18.45
CA SER A 57 7.83 21.04 18.29
C SER A 57 6.47 21.32 18.94
N PRO A 58 6.29 22.49 19.59
CA PRO A 58 4.98 22.88 20.12
C PRO A 58 4.02 23.46 19.11
N THR A 59 4.50 23.83 17.92
CA THR A 59 3.71 24.63 16.97
C THR A 59 2.37 23.97 16.59
N SER A 60 2.36 22.64 16.45
CA SER A 60 1.16 21.88 16.10
C SER A 60 0.52 21.15 17.28
N PHE A 61 1.10 21.18 18.48
CA PHE A 61 0.47 20.57 19.66
C PHE A 61 -0.74 21.41 20.07
N ASN A 62 -1.87 20.75 20.37
CA ASN A 62 -3.06 21.42 20.90
C ASN A 62 -3.49 20.81 22.23
N GLU A 63 -3.87 19.54 22.21
CA GLU A 63 -4.37 18.86 23.41
C GLU A 63 -4.09 17.37 23.30
N LEU A 64 -3.67 16.75 24.39
CA LEU A 64 -3.62 15.30 24.53
C LEU A 64 -4.57 14.89 25.65
N SER A 65 -5.57 14.06 25.35
CA SER A 65 -6.57 13.63 26.33
C SER A 65 -5.92 12.84 27.46
N ALA A 66 -6.54 12.80 28.64
CA ALA A 66 -6.00 12.07 29.79
C ALA A 66 -5.76 10.58 29.47
N PHE A 67 -4.73 10.02 30.10
CA PHE A 67 -4.46 8.59 30.01
C PHE A 67 -5.41 7.81 30.92
N SER A 68 -6.04 6.77 30.40
CA SER A 68 -6.90 5.87 31.17
C SER A 68 -6.60 4.42 30.80
N ALA A 69 -5.90 3.69 31.67
CA ALA A 69 -5.76 2.24 31.53
C ALA A 69 -6.69 1.51 32.50
N GLN A 70 -7.48 0.60 31.96
CA GLN A 70 -8.26 -0.37 32.73
C GLN A 70 -7.90 -1.77 32.26
N ILE A 71 -7.58 -2.66 33.21
CA ILE A 71 -7.41 -4.09 32.93
C ILE A 71 -8.79 -4.61 32.49
N ASN A 72 -8.87 -5.29 31.34
CA ASN A 72 -10.11 -5.84 30.74
C ASN A 72 -11.08 -4.82 30.10
N ALA A 73 -10.66 -3.57 29.83
CA ALA A 73 -11.49 -2.64 29.04
C ALA A 73 -11.44 -2.96 27.54
N PRO A 74 -12.55 -2.75 26.79
CA PRO A 74 -12.50 -2.69 25.33
C PRO A 74 -11.53 -1.59 24.92
N ILE A 75 -10.75 -1.84 23.86
CA ILE A 75 -9.69 -1.00 23.24
C ILE A 75 -9.48 0.37 23.90
N ASP A 76 -8.28 0.62 24.45
CA ASP A 76 -7.89 1.95 24.97
C ASP A 76 -8.00 2.99 23.84
N ASP A 77 -8.86 3.99 24.06
CA ASP A 77 -9.10 5.11 23.17
C ASP A 77 -8.62 6.42 23.80
N ARG A 78 -7.74 7.12 23.09
CA ARG A 78 -7.30 8.47 23.45
C ARG A 78 -7.39 9.37 22.25
N ASP A 79 -7.49 10.67 22.52
CA ASP A 79 -7.51 11.69 21.48
C ASP A 79 -6.25 12.54 21.58
N PHE A 80 -5.59 12.71 20.45
CA PHE A 80 -4.57 13.72 20.27
C PHE A 80 -5.06 14.77 19.28
N LYS A 81 -5.22 16.00 19.75
CA LYS A 81 -5.59 17.15 18.91
C LYS A 81 -4.35 17.89 18.46
N ILE A 82 -4.30 18.18 17.17
CA ILE A 82 -3.24 18.98 16.55
C ILE A 82 -3.81 20.23 15.89
N ASN A 83 -3.02 21.29 15.87
CA ASN A 83 -3.27 22.46 15.04
C ASN A 83 -2.78 22.18 13.61
N ILE A 84 -3.70 22.25 12.66
CA ILE A 84 -3.44 22.03 11.24
C ILE A 84 -3.02 23.35 10.58
N GLY A 85 -1.99 23.29 9.74
CA GLY A 85 -1.52 24.43 8.93
C GLY A 85 -0.41 25.27 9.57
N ALA A 86 -0.02 24.95 10.81
CA ALA A 86 1.11 25.59 11.49
C ALA A 86 2.40 24.73 11.50
N GLY A 87 2.33 23.49 10.99
CA GLY A 87 3.46 22.54 10.99
C GLY A 87 3.39 21.55 9.83
N ASP A 88 4.09 20.41 9.97
CA ASP A 88 4.35 19.44 8.89
C ASP A 88 3.12 18.61 8.45
N ILE A 89 2.00 18.74 9.16
CA ILE A 89 0.74 18.04 8.87
C ILE A 89 -0.31 19.03 8.37
N THR A 90 -0.76 18.81 7.14
CA THR A 90 -1.84 19.56 6.51
C THR A 90 -3.16 18.77 6.50
N ALA A 91 -4.29 19.48 6.43
CA ALA A 91 -5.60 18.83 6.34
C ALA A 91 -5.73 17.94 5.09
N ASP A 92 -5.08 18.35 3.99
CA ASP A 92 -5.10 17.61 2.74
C ASP A 92 -4.35 16.28 2.85
N GLN A 93 -3.16 16.27 3.48
CA GLN A 93 -2.44 15.02 3.77
C GLN A 93 -3.26 14.05 4.62
N ILE A 94 -3.96 14.55 5.65
CA ILE A 94 -4.84 13.71 6.49
C ILE A 94 -5.97 13.10 5.64
N ARG A 95 -6.65 13.91 4.82
CA ARG A 95 -7.75 13.43 3.95
C ARG A 95 -7.29 12.42 2.89
N ARG A 96 -6.01 12.48 2.49
CA ARG A 96 -5.38 11.54 1.57
C ARG A 96 -4.85 10.27 2.25
N GLY A 97 -5.12 10.09 3.54
CA GLY A 97 -4.68 8.91 4.29
C GLY A 97 -3.18 8.88 4.57
N ALA A 98 -2.48 10.02 4.54
CA ALA A 98 -1.03 10.07 4.79
C ALA A 98 -0.64 9.63 6.21
N LEU A 99 -1.61 9.58 7.13
CA LEU A 99 -1.43 9.10 8.49
C LEU A 99 -1.93 7.66 8.68
N ASP A 100 -2.54 7.02 7.68
CA ASP A 100 -3.08 5.66 7.80
C ASP A 100 -1.95 4.68 8.15
N ASN A 101 -2.17 3.81 9.13
CA ASN A 101 -1.15 2.90 9.70
C ASN A 101 0.05 3.61 10.36
N SER A 102 -0.07 4.89 10.72
CA SER A 102 0.94 5.55 11.56
C SER A 102 0.94 4.99 12.98
N ILE A 103 2.10 5.04 13.59
CA ILE A 103 2.32 4.66 14.99
C ILE A 103 2.50 5.95 15.80
N ILE A 104 1.88 6.00 16.96
CA ILE A 104 1.99 7.15 17.88
C ILE A 104 2.58 6.67 19.20
N GLU A 105 3.66 7.31 19.61
CA GLU A 105 4.43 6.95 20.79
C GLU A 105 4.52 8.13 21.73
N ILE A 106 4.18 7.90 22.99
CA ILE A 106 4.05 8.98 23.99
C ILE A 106 5.02 8.73 25.12
N GLY A 107 5.65 9.81 25.57
CA GLY A 107 6.51 9.80 26.74
C GLY A 107 6.63 11.17 27.39
N TYR A 108 7.52 11.25 28.37
CA TYR A 108 7.81 12.45 29.13
C TYR A 108 9.29 12.72 29.18
N VAL A 109 9.67 13.98 29.28
CA VAL A 109 11.06 14.39 29.52
C VAL A 109 11.09 15.58 30.46
N ILE A 110 12.20 15.74 31.18
CA ILE A 110 12.47 16.96 31.93
C ILE A 110 13.14 17.94 30.97
N PRO A 111 12.57 19.12 30.67
CA PRO A 111 13.11 20.05 29.67
C PRO A 111 14.54 20.51 29.95
N THR A 112 14.93 20.59 31.22
CA THR A 112 16.29 20.94 31.66
C THR A 112 17.27 19.76 31.60
N ASN A 113 16.79 18.52 31.40
CA ASN A 113 17.58 17.30 31.29
C ASN A 113 16.97 16.32 30.27
N LEU A 114 17.36 16.48 29.01
CA LEU A 114 16.86 15.68 27.90
C LEU A 114 17.45 14.26 27.80
N ALA A 115 18.42 13.92 28.66
CA ALA A 115 19.17 12.67 28.55
C ALA A 115 18.42 11.42 29.06
N ASN A 116 17.36 11.61 29.85
CA ASN A 116 16.60 10.52 30.47
C ASN A 116 15.10 10.64 30.20
N PRO A 117 14.65 10.61 28.93
CA PRO A 117 13.23 10.59 28.63
C PRO A 117 12.62 9.27 29.09
N TRP A 118 11.34 9.31 29.41
CA TRP A 118 10.56 8.13 29.74
C TRP A 118 9.55 7.86 28.64
N PHE A 119 9.80 6.82 27.84
CA PHE A 119 8.78 6.26 26.95
C PHE A 119 7.73 5.49 27.77
N TYR A 120 6.47 5.82 27.56
CA TYR A 120 5.38 5.31 28.37
C TYR A 120 4.47 4.35 27.60
N CYS A 121 3.96 4.75 26.43
CA CYS A 121 2.97 3.95 25.69
C CYS A 121 3.03 4.17 24.18
N ARG A 122 2.49 3.18 23.45
CA ARG A 122 2.38 3.16 22.00
C ARG A 122 0.94 2.87 21.60
N TYR A 123 0.47 3.59 20.58
CA TYR A 123 -0.83 3.48 19.96
C TYR A 123 -0.70 3.30 18.46
N ASP A 124 -1.70 2.66 17.86
CA ASP A 124 -1.92 2.69 16.43
C ASP A 124 -2.87 3.85 16.10
N PHE A 125 -2.60 4.58 15.02
CA PHE A 125 -3.49 5.65 14.56
C PHE A 125 -4.84 5.07 14.10
N GLY A 126 -5.92 5.65 14.62
CA GLY A 126 -7.31 5.29 14.35
C GLY A 126 -7.98 6.22 13.35
N GLN A 127 -9.17 6.71 13.71
CA GLN A 127 -9.90 7.68 12.91
C GLN A 127 -9.36 9.11 13.09
N SER A 128 -9.46 9.94 12.05
CA SER A 128 -9.30 11.39 12.15
C SER A 128 -10.61 12.14 11.93
N ASP A 129 -10.79 13.24 12.66
CA ASP A 129 -11.81 14.27 12.41
C ASP A 129 -11.13 15.64 12.25
N ILE A 130 -11.58 16.43 11.27
CA ILE A 130 -11.01 17.77 10.98
C ILE A 130 -12.12 18.80 11.12
N LYS A 131 -11.93 19.74 12.08
CA LYS A 131 -12.85 20.86 12.32
C LYS A 131 -12.08 22.18 12.24
N GLY A 132 -12.24 22.88 11.12
CA GLY A 132 -11.53 24.13 10.86
C GLY A 132 -10.01 23.90 10.84
N LEU A 133 -9.30 24.52 11.79
CA LEU A 133 -7.84 24.40 11.94
C LEU A 133 -7.41 23.37 13.00
N ALA A 134 -8.34 22.60 13.57
CA ALA A 134 -8.02 21.54 14.53
C ALA A 134 -8.29 20.15 13.92
N GLY A 135 -7.31 19.25 14.06
CA GLY A 135 -7.43 17.84 13.71
C GLY A 135 -7.45 17.00 14.98
N ARG A 136 -8.51 16.20 15.18
CA ARG A 136 -8.56 15.14 16.20
C ARG A 136 -8.02 13.87 15.58
N LEU A 137 -6.97 13.31 16.17
CA LEU A 137 -6.40 12.01 15.84
C LEU A 137 -6.77 11.04 16.96
N GLU A 138 -7.57 10.04 16.63
CA GLU A 138 -7.89 8.94 17.55
C GLU A 138 -6.67 8.02 17.66
N LEU A 139 -6.31 7.70 18.89
CA LEU A 139 -5.26 6.78 19.27
C LEU A 139 -5.92 5.49 19.74
N MET A 140 -5.56 4.37 19.12
CA MET A 140 -6.15 3.08 19.43
C MET A 140 -5.11 2.15 20.02
N GLY A 141 -5.47 1.46 21.11
CA GLY A 141 -4.62 0.45 21.71
C GLY A 141 -4.20 -0.62 20.70
N THR A 142 -2.96 -1.12 20.84
CA THR A 142 -2.40 -2.14 19.94
C THR A 142 -3.20 -3.45 19.91
N GLU A 143 -4.04 -3.67 20.94
CA GLU A 143 -4.98 -4.77 21.06
C GLU A 143 -6.03 -4.80 19.94
N LYS A 144 -6.35 -3.65 19.31
CA LYS A 144 -7.26 -3.58 18.16
C LYS A 144 -6.87 -4.55 17.05
N ARG A 145 -5.56 -4.80 16.89
CA ARG A 145 -5.04 -5.74 15.88
C ARG A 145 -5.49 -7.18 16.14
N LEU A 146 -5.78 -7.55 17.39
CA LEU A 146 -6.25 -8.89 17.77
C LEU A 146 -7.74 -9.11 17.45
N GLU A 147 -8.52 -8.04 17.33
CA GLU A 147 -9.95 -8.12 17.00
C GLU A 147 -10.21 -8.22 15.50
N GLN A 148 -9.17 -8.06 14.66
CA GLN A 148 -9.32 -8.18 13.23
C GLN A 148 -9.61 -9.63 12.83
N PRO A 149 -10.62 -9.90 11.99
CA PRO A 149 -10.85 -11.23 11.47
C PRO A 149 -9.67 -11.64 10.58
N VAL A 150 -8.90 -12.62 11.03
CA VAL A 150 -7.79 -13.18 10.25
C VAL A 150 -8.24 -14.47 9.58
N GLY A 151 -8.21 -14.51 8.26
CA GLY A 151 -8.53 -15.68 7.48
C GLY A 151 -8.94 -15.34 6.06
N TYR A 152 -9.08 -16.37 5.23
CA TYR A 152 -9.60 -16.23 3.87
C TYR A 152 -10.97 -16.88 3.77
N PRO A 153 -12.00 -16.18 3.25
CA PRO A 153 -13.24 -16.83 2.91
C PRO A 153 -13.00 -17.82 1.77
N LEU A 154 -13.52 -19.03 1.91
CA LEU A 154 -13.50 -20.03 0.85
C LEU A 154 -14.57 -19.67 -0.19
N THR A 155 -14.14 -19.06 -1.30
CA THR A 155 -15.03 -18.64 -2.40
C THR A 155 -14.63 -19.27 -3.75
N ALA A 156 -15.49 -19.12 -4.76
CA ALA A 156 -15.22 -19.61 -6.11
C ALA A 156 -14.10 -18.83 -6.83
N ASN A 157 -13.84 -17.59 -6.42
CA ASN A 157 -12.83 -16.71 -7.00
C ASN A 157 -11.49 -16.87 -6.27
N CYS A 158 -10.42 -16.43 -6.92
CA CYS A 158 -9.10 -16.40 -6.31
C CYS A 158 -9.11 -15.51 -5.05
N MET A 159 -8.56 -16.02 -3.95
CA MET A 159 -8.42 -15.26 -2.69
C MET A 159 -7.12 -14.44 -2.62
N LYS A 160 -6.24 -14.58 -3.60
CA LYS A 160 -4.89 -13.99 -3.61
C LYS A 160 -4.91 -12.61 -4.24
N ASN A 161 -4.05 -11.73 -3.77
CA ASN A 161 -3.83 -10.43 -4.38
C ASN A 161 -2.99 -10.59 -5.65
N TYR A 162 -3.25 -9.76 -6.65
CA TYR A 162 -2.49 -9.82 -7.89
C TYR A 162 -1.01 -9.52 -7.64
N GLY A 163 -0.14 -10.48 -7.97
CA GLY A 163 1.31 -10.34 -7.84
C GLY A 163 1.88 -10.57 -6.45
N ASP A 164 1.06 -11.04 -5.50
CA ASP A 164 1.60 -11.56 -4.24
C ASP A 164 2.42 -12.85 -4.46
N LYS A 165 3.16 -13.26 -3.42
CA LYS A 165 4.02 -14.46 -3.47
C LYS A 165 3.25 -15.72 -3.86
N ASP A 166 1.99 -15.81 -3.42
CA ASP A 166 1.15 -16.97 -3.70
C ASP A 166 0.57 -16.95 -5.12
N CYS A 167 0.32 -15.78 -5.69
CA CYS A 167 -0.08 -15.56 -7.07
C CYS A 167 1.09 -15.93 -7.99
N GLY A 168 2.32 -15.55 -7.59
CA GLY A 168 3.55 -15.91 -8.29
C GLY A 168 3.73 -15.18 -9.62
N ILE A 169 2.87 -14.21 -9.95
CA ILE A 169 2.99 -13.40 -11.16
C ILE A 169 3.88 -12.20 -10.86
N PRO A 170 5.05 -12.05 -11.51
CA PRO A 170 5.88 -10.86 -11.32
C PRO A 170 5.20 -9.62 -11.91
N THR A 171 5.10 -8.55 -11.10
CA THR A 171 4.45 -7.27 -11.47
C THR A 171 5.42 -6.20 -11.95
N ARG A 172 6.72 -6.51 -12.02
CA ARG A 172 7.76 -5.65 -12.59
C ARG A 172 8.69 -6.49 -13.48
N ALA A 173 9.38 -5.80 -14.38
CA ALA A 173 10.46 -6.33 -15.19
C ALA A 173 11.63 -5.33 -15.13
N ASP A 174 12.84 -5.85 -15.03
CA ASP A 174 14.05 -5.04 -14.98
C ASP A 174 14.43 -4.54 -16.36
N ALA A 175 15.20 -3.46 -16.43
CA ALA A 175 15.75 -3.01 -17.71
C ALA A 175 16.73 -4.08 -18.25
N TRP A 176 16.73 -4.30 -19.57
CA TRP A 176 17.70 -5.17 -20.22
C TRP A 176 19.14 -4.70 -19.93
N VAL A 177 20.06 -5.64 -19.74
CA VAL A 177 21.48 -5.35 -19.48
C VAL A 177 22.34 -6.19 -20.43
N ALA A 178 23.39 -5.59 -20.98
CA ALA A 178 24.31 -6.26 -21.89
C ALA A 178 25.13 -7.35 -21.19
N ALA A 179 25.50 -8.39 -21.94
CA ALA A 179 26.35 -9.49 -21.50
C ALA A 179 25.95 -10.11 -20.14
N THR A 180 24.65 -10.17 -19.86
CA THR A 180 24.09 -10.59 -18.58
C THR A 180 23.39 -11.94 -18.72
N ALA A 181 23.65 -12.84 -17.77
CA ALA A 181 22.99 -14.15 -17.73
C ALA A 181 21.55 -14.01 -17.22
N TYR A 182 20.60 -14.56 -17.98
CA TYR A 182 19.18 -14.59 -17.64
C TYR A 182 18.69 -16.03 -17.50
N PRO A 183 18.00 -16.37 -16.40
CA PRO A 183 17.36 -17.67 -16.26
C PRO A 183 16.14 -17.76 -17.17
N ALA A 184 15.64 -18.99 -17.38
CA ALA A 184 14.34 -19.19 -17.99
C ALA A 184 13.26 -18.44 -17.20
N ASP A 185 12.28 -17.89 -17.92
CA ASP A 185 11.22 -17.02 -17.41
C ASP A 185 11.68 -15.68 -16.80
N GLY A 186 12.98 -15.34 -16.89
CA GLY A 186 13.48 -13.99 -16.59
C GLY A 186 12.78 -12.94 -17.45
N LEU A 187 12.43 -11.80 -16.86
CA LEU A 187 11.69 -10.72 -17.52
C LEU A 187 12.52 -9.47 -17.67
N VAL A 188 12.56 -8.92 -18.89
CA VAL A 188 13.19 -7.64 -19.17
C VAL A 188 12.24 -6.68 -19.89
N LYS A 189 12.51 -5.39 -19.73
CA LYS A 189 11.95 -4.31 -20.54
C LYS A 189 13.06 -3.63 -21.33
N ARG A 190 12.66 -2.95 -22.39
CA ARG A 190 13.53 -2.17 -23.28
C ARG A 190 14.28 -1.09 -22.49
N LEU A 191 15.50 -0.73 -22.89
CA LEU A 191 16.24 0.39 -22.31
C LEU A 191 15.59 1.74 -22.64
N THR A 192 15.13 1.88 -23.88
CA THR A 192 14.56 3.13 -24.40
C THR A 192 13.27 2.90 -25.17
N GLY A 193 12.47 3.97 -25.26
CA GLY A 193 11.21 3.98 -25.99
C GLY A 193 10.00 3.50 -25.16
N SER A 194 8.82 3.81 -25.69
CA SER A 194 7.54 3.34 -25.17
C SER A 194 7.10 2.08 -25.88
N GLY A 195 6.52 1.13 -25.15
CA GLY A 195 5.96 -0.07 -25.74
C GLY A 195 5.10 -0.84 -24.75
N ILE A 196 4.23 -1.69 -25.30
CA ILE A 196 3.26 -2.47 -24.50
C ILE A 196 3.74 -3.87 -24.12
N TYR A 197 5.01 -4.18 -24.41
CA TYR A 197 5.59 -5.51 -24.24
C TYR A 197 6.77 -5.50 -23.29
N TRP A 198 6.81 -6.55 -22.47
CA TRP A 198 8.02 -7.05 -21.83
C TRP A 198 8.50 -8.30 -22.58
N PHE A 199 9.69 -8.77 -22.23
CA PHE A 199 10.32 -9.90 -22.89
C PHE A 199 10.67 -10.95 -21.87
N LYS A 200 10.16 -12.16 -22.11
CA LYS A 200 10.40 -13.33 -21.27
C LYS A 200 11.48 -14.20 -21.91
N ALA A 201 12.51 -14.56 -21.15
CA ALA A 201 13.52 -15.52 -21.60
C ALA A 201 12.89 -16.91 -21.72
N THR A 202 12.60 -17.36 -22.93
CA THR A 202 12.07 -18.71 -23.20
C THR A 202 13.17 -19.74 -23.33
N VAL A 203 14.36 -19.31 -23.74
CA VAL A 203 15.59 -20.09 -23.63
C VAL A 203 16.56 -19.29 -22.76
N ALA A 204 16.94 -19.84 -21.61
CA ALA A 204 17.93 -19.23 -20.72
C ALA A 204 19.27 -19.05 -21.45
N GLY A 205 20.01 -17.98 -21.11
CA GLY A 205 21.28 -17.68 -21.75
C GLY A 205 21.83 -16.33 -21.34
N THR A 206 22.85 -15.86 -22.05
CA THR A 206 23.49 -14.56 -21.82
C THR A 206 23.10 -13.61 -22.94
N SER A 207 22.64 -12.40 -22.59
CA SER A 207 22.32 -11.36 -23.55
C SER A 207 23.53 -10.93 -24.38
N GLY A 208 23.28 -10.34 -25.55
CA GLY A 208 24.31 -9.80 -26.42
C GLY A 208 25.01 -8.57 -25.82
N ALA A 209 26.01 -8.08 -26.53
CA ALA A 209 26.73 -6.86 -26.16
C ALA A 209 25.90 -5.58 -26.38
N SER A 210 24.85 -5.65 -27.20
CA SER A 210 23.96 -4.54 -27.54
C SER A 210 22.51 -5.00 -27.50
N GLU A 211 21.60 -4.08 -27.15
CA GLU A 211 20.17 -4.39 -27.06
C GLU A 211 19.63 -4.90 -28.41
N PRO A 212 18.86 -6.00 -28.43
CA PRO A 212 18.33 -6.55 -29.66
C PRO A 212 17.21 -5.68 -30.26
N THR A 213 16.92 -5.89 -31.54
CA THR A 213 15.69 -5.34 -32.13
C THR A 213 14.49 -6.13 -31.60
N TRP A 214 13.77 -5.51 -30.68
CA TRP A 214 12.65 -6.15 -29.99
C TRP A 214 11.44 -6.41 -30.89
N PRO A 215 10.81 -7.60 -30.79
CA PRO A 215 9.56 -7.88 -31.47
C PRO A 215 8.45 -6.88 -31.12
N THR A 216 7.60 -6.62 -32.10
CA THR A 216 6.46 -5.68 -32.02
C THR A 216 5.10 -6.38 -32.01
N THR A 217 5.09 -7.71 -32.01
CA THR A 217 3.88 -8.54 -31.94
C THR A 217 3.92 -9.43 -30.70
N LEU A 218 2.76 -9.70 -30.12
CA LEU A 218 2.63 -10.62 -28.99
C LEU A 218 3.10 -12.02 -29.40
N GLY A 219 3.98 -12.64 -28.60
CA GLY A 219 4.56 -13.95 -28.89
C GLY A 219 5.71 -13.94 -29.90
N GLY A 220 6.04 -12.79 -30.49
CA GLY A 220 7.22 -12.66 -31.36
C GLY A 220 8.50 -12.97 -30.59
N THR A 221 9.45 -13.63 -31.24
CA THR A 221 10.72 -14.04 -30.63
C THR A 221 11.92 -13.31 -31.21
N VAL A 222 12.97 -13.15 -30.40
CA VAL A 222 14.27 -12.64 -30.84
C VAL A 222 15.39 -13.37 -30.11
N VAL A 223 16.43 -13.74 -30.84
CA VAL A 223 17.68 -14.27 -30.27
C VAL A 223 18.60 -13.10 -29.95
N ASP A 224 19.11 -13.06 -28.74
CA ASP A 224 19.96 -12.01 -28.20
C ASP A 224 21.15 -12.66 -27.48
N GLY A 225 22.32 -12.69 -28.12
CA GLY A 225 23.43 -13.52 -27.64
C GLY A 225 23.05 -15.01 -27.66
N THR A 226 22.97 -15.64 -26.48
CA THR A 226 22.50 -17.02 -26.31
C THR A 226 21.13 -17.14 -25.65
N VAL A 227 20.53 -16.04 -25.19
CA VAL A 227 19.15 -16.04 -24.67
C VAL A 227 18.16 -15.86 -25.83
N THR A 228 17.02 -16.56 -25.76
CA THR A 228 15.89 -16.29 -26.65
C THR A 228 14.77 -15.63 -25.88
N TRP A 229 14.35 -14.47 -26.35
CA TRP A 229 13.28 -13.69 -25.77
C TRP A 229 11.97 -13.92 -26.52
N THR A 230 10.86 -13.90 -25.80
CA THR A 230 9.50 -13.89 -26.34
C THR A 230 8.73 -12.69 -25.79
N ALA A 231 8.10 -11.92 -26.67
CA ALA A 231 7.30 -10.76 -26.29
C ALA A 231 6.01 -11.19 -25.56
N ILE A 232 5.80 -10.62 -24.38
CA ILE A 232 4.59 -10.77 -23.56
C ILE A 232 3.99 -9.40 -23.27
N ARG A 233 2.67 -9.31 -23.03
CA ARG A 233 2.05 -8.04 -22.62
C ARG A 233 2.66 -7.57 -21.29
N ALA A 234 3.13 -6.33 -21.27
CA ALA A 234 3.62 -5.71 -20.05
C ALA A 234 2.48 -5.55 -19.04
N ARG A 235 2.76 -5.85 -17.77
CA ARG A 235 1.75 -5.78 -16.70
C ARG A 235 1.65 -4.38 -16.10
N ARG A 236 2.65 -3.54 -16.35
CA ARG A 236 2.64 -2.12 -16.01
C ARG A 236 2.97 -1.31 -17.25
N LEU A 237 2.15 -0.30 -17.52
CA LEU A 237 2.36 0.67 -18.59
C LEU A 237 2.38 2.08 -18.01
N ILE A 238 3.17 2.98 -18.60
CA ILE A 238 3.14 4.39 -18.26
C ILE A 238 2.15 5.09 -19.20
N GLY A 239 1.16 5.76 -18.61
CA GLY A 239 0.23 6.62 -19.30
C GLY A 239 0.62 8.08 -19.16
N THR A 240 0.43 8.86 -20.22
CA THR A 240 0.51 10.33 -20.19
C THR A 240 -0.86 10.91 -20.53
N VAL A 241 -1.43 11.70 -19.63
CA VAL A 241 -2.78 12.26 -19.77
C VAL A 241 -2.83 13.25 -20.93
N THR A 242 -3.75 13.02 -21.86
CA THR A 242 -4.06 13.93 -22.97
C THR A 242 -5.35 14.70 -22.76
N SER A 243 -6.27 14.17 -21.96
CA SER A 243 -7.50 14.85 -21.53
C SER A 243 -8.09 14.16 -20.30
N SER A 244 -8.78 14.93 -19.46
CA SER A 244 -9.59 14.40 -18.36
C SER A 244 -10.85 15.27 -18.20
N PRO A 245 -12.03 14.80 -18.65
CA PRO A 245 -13.26 15.60 -18.57
C PRO A 245 -13.77 15.75 -17.12
N ASN A 246 -13.31 14.89 -16.22
CA ASN A 246 -13.63 14.90 -14.80
C ASN A 246 -12.61 14.06 -14.03
N ARG A 247 -12.59 14.18 -12.70
CA ARG A 247 -11.68 13.43 -11.82
C ARG A 247 -11.84 11.91 -11.81
N THR A 248 -12.74 11.33 -12.62
CA THR A 248 -12.93 9.87 -12.73
C THR A 248 -12.56 9.29 -14.09
N THR A 249 -12.34 10.12 -15.10
CA THR A 249 -12.10 9.68 -16.49
C THR A 249 -10.78 10.25 -16.98
N ILE A 250 -9.90 9.38 -17.45
CA ILE A 250 -8.58 9.72 -17.94
C ILE A 250 -8.46 9.25 -19.38
N VAL A 251 -8.09 10.13 -20.29
CA VAL A 251 -7.67 9.78 -21.65
C VAL A 251 -6.17 9.99 -21.72
N ALA A 252 -5.44 8.95 -22.12
CA ALA A 252 -3.98 8.94 -22.09
C ALA A 252 -3.36 8.16 -23.25
N THR A 253 -2.14 8.53 -23.62
CA THR A 253 -1.29 7.76 -24.53
C THR A 253 -0.38 6.81 -23.74
N GLY A 254 0.20 5.81 -24.41
CA GLY A 254 1.14 4.85 -23.79
C GLY A 254 0.48 3.63 -23.14
N ILE A 255 -0.85 3.61 -23.06
CA ILE A 255 -1.64 2.53 -22.45
C ILE A 255 -2.63 1.86 -23.42
N SER A 256 -2.55 2.15 -24.73
CA SER A 256 -3.41 1.52 -25.74
C SER A 256 -3.02 0.04 -25.93
N ILE A 257 -3.90 -0.86 -25.53
CA ILE A 257 -3.71 -2.33 -25.53
C ILE A 257 -5.04 -3.03 -25.87
N VAL A 258 -5.23 -4.28 -25.48
CA VAL A 258 -6.52 -4.97 -25.61
C VAL A 258 -7.53 -4.37 -24.63
N ASN A 259 -8.80 -4.29 -25.04
CA ASN A 259 -9.89 -3.87 -24.16
C ASN A 259 -9.94 -4.69 -22.85
N ASP A 260 -10.34 -4.04 -21.76
CA ASP A 260 -10.46 -4.63 -20.43
C ASP A 260 -9.14 -5.21 -19.86
N TYR A 261 -8.00 -4.63 -20.25
CA TYR A 261 -6.69 -5.04 -19.73
C TYR A 261 -6.40 -4.46 -18.35
N PHE A 262 -6.83 -3.24 -18.06
CA PHE A 262 -6.62 -2.57 -16.78
C PHE A 262 -7.82 -2.64 -15.84
N GLY A 263 -9.00 -3.07 -16.32
CA GLY A 263 -10.20 -3.23 -15.51
C GLY A 263 -9.97 -4.00 -14.19
N GLU A 264 -10.37 -3.40 -13.07
CA GLU A 264 -10.12 -3.83 -11.69
C GLU A 264 -8.66 -3.86 -11.24
N GLY A 265 -7.75 -3.29 -12.03
CA GLY A 265 -6.37 -3.01 -11.66
C GLY A 265 -6.22 -1.67 -10.95
N PHE A 266 -5.01 -1.14 -10.95
CA PHE A 266 -4.68 0.12 -10.26
C PHE A 266 -3.91 1.05 -11.16
N ILE A 267 -4.11 2.36 -10.99
CA ILE A 267 -3.17 3.37 -11.44
C ILE A 267 -2.47 3.97 -10.22
N THR A 268 -1.21 4.35 -10.40
CA THR A 268 -0.46 5.17 -9.45
C THR A 268 -0.01 6.42 -10.18
N PHE A 269 -0.53 7.57 -9.80
CA PHE A 269 -0.09 8.85 -10.34
C PHE A 269 1.39 9.08 -9.97
N GLN A 270 2.21 9.44 -10.95
CA GLN A 270 3.65 9.66 -10.79
C GLN A 270 3.99 11.15 -10.69
N THR A 271 3.19 12.00 -11.33
CA THR A 271 3.39 13.46 -11.39
C THR A 271 2.07 14.20 -11.20
N GLY A 272 2.15 15.53 -11.15
CA GLY A 272 1.00 16.41 -10.96
C GLY A 272 0.59 16.55 -9.50
N LEU A 273 -0.57 17.19 -9.26
CA LEU A 273 -1.12 17.39 -7.92
C LEU A 273 -1.54 16.08 -7.24
N ASN A 274 -1.84 15.05 -8.04
CA ASN A 274 -2.22 13.74 -7.57
C ASN A 274 -1.01 12.79 -7.40
N ALA A 275 0.24 13.25 -7.50
CA ALA A 275 1.41 12.38 -7.40
C ALA A 275 1.39 11.50 -6.13
N GLY A 276 1.61 10.19 -6.31
CA GLY A 276 1.53 9.19 -5.25
C GLY A 276 0.15 8.59 -5.01
N ASP A 277 -0.93 9.22 -5.53
CA ASP A 277 -2.29 8.72 -5.37
C ASP A 277 -2.49 7.40 -6.16
N ILE A 278 -3.16 6.44 -5.51
CA ILE A 278 -3.42 5.11 -6.04
C ILE A 278 -4.93 4.95 -6.24
N ARG A 279 -5.35 4.70 -7.48
CA ARG A 279 -6.78 4.57 -7.82
C ARG A 279 -7.07 3.26 -8.51
N ARG A 280 -8.17 2.62 -8.09
CA ARG A 280 -8.65 1.40 -8.73
C ARG A 280 -9.33 1.74 -10.04
N VAL A 281 -8.95 1.04 -11.11
CA VAL A 281 -9.56 1.16 -12.43
C VAL A 281 -10.88 0.41 -12.43
N LYS A 282 -11.96 1.08 -12.80
CA LYS A 282 -13.29 0.48 -13.02
C LYS A 282 -13.37 -0.19 -14.38
N SER A 283 -12.91 0.49 -15.42
CA SER A 283 -12.93 0.00 -16.80
C SER A 283 -11.90 0.71 -17.66
N ASP A 284 -11.44 0.03 -18.71
CA ASP A 284 -10.68 0.61 -19.80
C ASP A 284 -11.30 0.21 -21.14
N ASN A 285 -11.05 1.01 -22.19
CA ASN A 285 -11.55 0.73 -23.54
C ASN A 285 -10.50 0.14 -24.49
N GLY A 286 -9.29 -0.16 -23.99
CA GLY A 286 -8.14 -0.60 -24.80
C GLY A 286 -7.51 0.48 -25.70
N THR A 287 -8.16 1.62 -25.95
CA THR A 287 -7.61 2.67 -26.85
C THR A 287 -6.94 3.82 -26.11
N GLY A 288 -6.98 3.83 -24.78
CA GLY A 288 -6.29 4.81 -23.94
C GLY A 288 -7.18 5.54 -22.93
N THR A 289 -8.48 5.21 -22.88
CA THR A 289 -9.39 5.76 -21.88
C THR A 289 -9.53 4.81 -20.71
N LEU A 290 -9.35 5.34 -19.50
CA LEU A 290 -9.60 4.67 -18.22
C LEU A 290 -10.70 5.41 -17.45
N VAL A 291 -11.55 4.65 -16.76
CA VAL A 291 -12.45 5.16 -15.74
C VAL A 291 -12.03 4.56 -14.40
N ILE A 292 -11.89 5.39 -13.37
CA ILE A 292 -11.55 4.97 -12.01
C ILE A 292 -12.79 4.92 -11.11
N HIS A 293 -12.77 4.04 -10.10
CA HIS A 293 -13.90 3.80 -9.21
C HIS A 293 -14.24 5.00 -8.32
N GLN A 294 -13.21 5.69 -7.82
CA GLN A 294 -13.35 6.90 -7.01
C GLN A 294 -12.62 8.05 -7.70
N ALA A 295 -13.20 9.24 -7.63
CA ALA A 295 -12.61 10.44 -8.19
C ALA A 295 -11.25 10.74 -7.56
N ALA A 296 -10.25 11.08 -8.38
CA ALA A 296 -8.96 11.62 -7.93
C ALA A 296 -9.17 12.80 -6.97
N TYR A 297 -8.20 13.01 -6.06
CA TYR A 297 -8.33 14.05 -5.04
C TYR A 297 -8.38 15.44 -5.68
N ASP A 298 -7.48 15.71 -6.61
CA ASP A 298 -7.41 16.96 -7.39
C ASP A 298 -7.80 16.73 -8.85
N ASP A 299 -7.99 17.84 -9.57
CA ASP A 299 -8.15 17.81 -11.02
C ASP A 299 -6.92 17.19 -11.69
N ILE A 300 -7.18 16.33 -12.68
CA ILE A 300 -6.15 15.61 -13.41
C ILE A 300 -5.72 16.48 -14.59
N ALA A 301 -4.45 16.91 -14.60
CA ALA A 301 -3.95 17.83 -15.61
C ALA A 301 -3.46 17.11 -16.87
N ILE A 302 -3.54 17.78 -18.02
CA ILE A 302 -2.90 17.32 -19.26
C ILE A 302 -1.38 17.31 -19.05
N GLY A 303 -0.72 16.22 -19.46
CA GLY A 303 0.71 16.00 -19.28
C GLY A 303 1.06 15.24 -18.00
N ASP A 304 0.13 15.06 -17.05
CA ASP A 304 0.36 14.21 -15.90
C ASP A 304 0.65 12.76 -16.33
N THR A 305 1.48 12.07 -15.56
CA THR A 305 1.87 10.68 -15.82
C THR A 305 1.40 9.76 -14.71
N PHE A 306 1.07 8.53 -15.06
CA PHE A 306 0.69 7.49 -14.12
C PHE A 306 1.19 6.12 -14.59
N GLU A 307 1.41 5.21 -13.65
CA GLU A 307 1.70 3.81 -13.92
C GLU A 307 0.40 3.01 -13.79
N ALA A 308 -0.07 2.39 -14.87
CA ALA A 308 -1.24 1.51 -14.88
C ALA A 308 -0.80 0.05 -14.70
N LEU A 309 -1.24 -0.56 -13.61
CA LEU A 309 -1.10 -1.98 -13.32
C LEU A 309 -2.31 -2.75 -13.86
N VAL A 310 -2.03 -3.83 -14.59
CA VAL A 310 -3.02 -4.77 -15.12
C VAL A 310 -3.98 -5.25 -14.04
N GLY A 311 -5.26 -5.38 -14.40
CA GLY A 311 -6.30 -5.81 -13.47
C GLY A 311 -6.55 -7.31 -13.48
N CYS A 312 -7.00 -7.83 -12.34
CA CYS A 312 -7.43 -9.22 -12.17
C CYS A 312 -8.75 -9.22 -11.40
N ARG A 313 -9.82 -9.81 -11.97
CA ARG A 313 -11.11 -9.98 -11.27
C ARG A 313 -11.21 -11.31 -10.54
N HIS A 314 -10.06 -11.96 -10.35
CA HIS A 314 -9.91 -13.19 -9.59
C HIS A 314 -10.70 -14.37 -10.20
N ARG A 315 -11.10 -14.27 -11.48
CA ARG A 315 -11.76 -15.37 -12.21
C ARG A 315 -10.71 -16.30 -12.79
N ARG A 316 -10.97 -17.60 -12.71
CA ARG A 316 -10.01 -18.62 -13.15
C ARG A 316 -9.74 -18.57 -14.65
N VAL A 317 -10.77 -18.63 -15.47
CA VAL A 317 -10.61 -18.85 -16.92
C VAL A 317 -10.22 -17.56 -17.61
N GLU A 318 -10.91 -16.47 -17.30
CA GLU A 318 -10.78 -15.17 -17.96
C GLU A 318 -9.50 -14.46 -17.51
N ASP A 319 -9.25 -14.38 -16.20
CA ASP A 319 -8.11 -13.61 -15.68
C ASP A 319 -6.89 -14.52 -15.47
N CYS A 320 -7.01 -15.60 -14.69
CA CYS A 320 -5.84 -16.38 -14.30
C CYS A 320 -5.22 -17.16 -15.47
N ILE A 321 -6.04 -17.80 -16.31
CA ILE A 321 -5.58 -18.60 -17.46
C ILE A 321 -5.42 -17.70 -18.70
N THR A 322 -6.51 -17.12 -19.19
CA THR A 322 -6.51 -16.42 -20.49
C THR A 322 -5.66 -15.15 -20.48
N LYS A 323 -5.73 -14.35 -19.41
CA LYS A 323 -5.00 -13.07 -19.34
C LYS A 323 -3.56 -13.22 -18.84
N HIS A 324 -3.28 -14.20 -17.99
CA HIS A 324 -2.01 -14.30 -17.28
C HIS A 324 -1.24 -15.62 -17.43
N ASP A 325 -1.83 -16.64 -18.04
CA ASP A 325 -1.24 -17.98 -18.20
C ASP A 325 -0.70 -18.57 -16.89
N ASN A 326 -1.47 -18.44 -15.80
CA ASN A 326 -1.05 -18.77 -14.44
C ASN A 326 -1.93 -19.88 -13.82
N ALA A 327 -2.37 -20.84 -14.64
CA ALA A 327 -3.32 -21.89 -14.25
C ALA A 327 -2.87 -22.70 -13.02
N ALA A 328 -1.55 -22.94 -12.88
CA ALA A 328 -0.97 -23.75 -11.82
C ALA A 328 -1.10 -23.10 -10.43
N ASN A 329 -0.97 -21.77 -10.35
CA ASN A 329 -1.06 -21.04 -9.09
C ASN A 329 -2.51 -20.66 -8.73
N SER A 330 -3.47 -20.91 -9.63
CA SER A 330 -4.90 -20.71 -9.37
C SER A 330 -5.44 -21.76 -8.39
N ARG A 331 -5.57 -21.39 -7.10
CA ARG A 331 -6.17 -22.25 -6.07
C ARG A 331 -7.70 -22.32 -6.10
N THR A 332 -8.35 -21.72 -7.09
CA THR A 332 -9.77 -21.92 -7.43
C THR A 332 -10.11 -23.38 -7.79
N LYS A 333 -9.11 -24.26 -7.87
CA LYS A 333 -9.26 -25.69 -8.19
C LYS A 333 -10.04 -26.46 -7.12
N THR A 334 -10.22 -25.92 -5.91
CA THR A 334 -10.62 -26.70 -4.73
C THR A 334 -11.98 -26.36 -4.13
N LEU A 335 -12.79 -25.44 -4.70
CA LEU A 335 -14.06 -25.00 -4.06
C LEU A 335 -15.29 -25.01 -4.95
N ARG A 336 -15.27 -25.77 -6.05
CA ARG A 336 -16.52 -26.23 -6.69
C ARG A 336 -17.01 -27.54 -6.06
N TYR A 337 -16.88 -27.68 -4.75
CA TYR A 337 -17.65 -28.68 -4.00
C TYR A 337 -19.08 -28.19 -3.91
N GLY A 338 -19.82 -28.27 -5.01
CA GLY A 338 -21.25 -28.54 -5.01
C GLY A 338 -22.26 -27.60 -4.32
N GLY A 339 -21.85 -26.68 -3.45
CA GLY A 339 -22.76 -26.09 -2.47
C GLY A 339 -23.27 -27.12 -1.44
N MET A 340 -24.10 -26.62 -0.52
CA MET A 340 -24.72 -27.38 0.57
C MET A 340 -25.57 -28.57 0.08
N ASP A 341 -25.95 -28.59 -1.20
CA ASP A 341 -26.71 -29.68 -1.84
C ASP A 341 -25.93 -31.01 -1.88
N PHE A 342 -24.60 -30.98 -1.74
CA PHE A 342 -23.75 -32.18 -1.71
C PHE A 342 -23.39 -32.62 -0.28
N LEU A 343 -23.88 -31.91 0.74
CA LEU A 343 -23.70 -32.25 2.16
C LEU A 343 -24.96 -32.87 2.79
N ALA A 344 -26.04 -33.03 2.03
CA ALA A 344 -27.18 -33.84 2.45
C ALA A 344 -26.94 -35.31 2.09
N GLY A 345 -26.65 -36.12 3.11
CA GLY A 345 -26.71 -37.56 2.99
C GLY A 345 -28.14 -38.00 2.72
N GLU A 346 -28.45 -38.38 1.48
CA GLU A 346 -29.35 -39.48 1.14
C GLU A 346 -29.28 -39.73 -0.38
N ASN A 347 -28.43 -40.66 -0.82
CA ASN A 347 -28.75 -41.39 -2.04
C ASN A 347 -29.88 -42.36 -1.67
N ILE A 348 -31.12 -41.88 -1.62
CA ILE A 348 -32.28 -42.78 -1.58
C ILE A 348 -32.26 -43.53 -2.90
N THR A 349 -31.83 -44.78 -2.82
CA THR A 349 -31.94 -45.80 -3.84
C THR A 349 -33.38 -45.88 -4.32
N ALA A 350 -33.72 -45.17 -5.41
CA ALA A 350 -34.92 -45.48 -6.17
C ALA A 350 -34.62 -46.73 -7.00
N THR A 351 -34.68 -47.89 -6.34
CA THR A 351 -34.79 -49.16 -7.03
C THR A 351 -36.15 -49.18 -7.72
N ALA A 352 -36.18 -48.99 -9.03
CA ALA A 352 -37.22 -49.58 -9.86
C ALA A 352 -36.66 -50.91 -10.39
N PRO A 353 -37.11 -52.07 -9.88
CA PRO A 353 -36.86 -53.31 -10.59
C PRO A 353 -37.68 -53.28 -11.89
N LYS A 354 -36.99 -53.50 -13.01
CA LYS A 354 -37.60 -53.69 -14.33
C LYS A 354 -38.61 -54.84 -14.28
N ALA A 355 -39.81 -54.58 -14.78
CA ALA A 355 -40.56 -55.47 -15.66
C ALA A 355 -41.24 -54.60 -16.72
#